data_AF-A0AAV4FAR1-F1
#
_entry.id   AF-A0AAV4FAR1-F1
#
_cell.length_a   1.000
_cell.length_b   1.000
_cell.length_c   1.000
_cell.angle_alpha   90.00
_cell.angle_beta   90.00
_cell.angle_gamma   90.00
#
_symmetry.space_group_name_H-M   'P 1'
#
loop_
_entity.id
_entity.type
_entity.pdbx_description
1 polymer ?
#
loop_
_entity_poly.entity_id
_entity_poly.type
_entity_poly.pdbx_seq_one_letter_code
_entity_poly.pdbx_strand_id
1 'polypeptide(L)'
;MKVNDLWNTFKSAVTDSMKEACGTKKQGVPTRKLTAWWKEEIKEVIQTKKKLFKKWVKSKSEEDYIQYRLARRYAKRKTRLSMEASWKKYGEDLNAMCQTSTRDFYKSVKAMRVRDNPFDPTSVVNDPKGQPLYEDDLIRGRWEEYFYLLNPAGILDTGEGFDPSQPDHQEPNTLESE
;
A
#
# COMPACT_ATOMS: atom_id res chain seq x y z
N MET A 1 -32.33 -11.30 34.03
CA MET A 1 -31.08 -11.41 33.24
C MET A 1 -30.99 -10.21 32.33
N LYS A 2 -29.88 -9.47 32.31
CA LYS A 2 -29.75 -8.30 31.42
C LYS A 2 -29.48 -8.80 30.00
N VAL A 3 -29.98 -8.11 28.98
CA VAL A 3 -29.81 -8.48 27.56
C VAL A 3 -28.34 -8.70 27.21
N ASN A 4 -27.45 -7.91 27.81
CA ASN A 4 -26.01 -8.02 27.62
C ASN A 4 -25.44 -9.37 28.11
N ASP A 5 -26.01 -9.92 29.19
CA ASP A 5 -25.57 -11.21 29.74
C ASP A 5 -25.94 -12.35 28.77
N LEU A 6 -27.16 -12.33 28.25
CA LEU A 6 -27.67 -13.33 27.30
C LEU A 6 -26.90 -13.29 25.98
N TRP A 7 -26.55 -12.10 25.50
CA TRP A 7 -25.70 -11.93 24.32
C TRP A 7 -24.28 -12.47 24.54
N ASN A 8 -23.69 -12.23 25.71
CA ASN A 8 -22.35 -12.74 26.01
C ASN A 8 -22.32 -14.27 26.07
N THR A 9 -23.35 -14.89 26.65
CA THR A 9 -23.46 -16.37 26.70
C THR A 9 -23.63 -16.98 25.31
N PHE A 10 -24.46 -16.36 24.46
CA PHE A 10 -24.62 -16.80 23.08
C PHE A 10 -23.31 -16.65 22.29
N LYS A 11 -22.66 -15.48 22.40
CA LYS A 11 -21.40 -15.20 21.73
C LYS A 11 -20.31 -16.18 22.15
N SER A 12 -20.17 -16.48 23.45
CA SER A 12 -19.17 -17.46 23.90
C SER A 12 -19.46 -18.85 23.37
N ALA A 13 -20.72 -19.31 23.43
CA ALA A 13 -21.10 -20.63 22.94
C ALA A 13 -20.80 -20.82 21.45
N VAL A 14 -21.12 -19.81 20.62
CA VAL A 14 -20.81 -19.83 19.18
C VAL A 14 -19.30 -19.79 18.95
N THR A 15 -18.58 -18.91 19.65
CA THR A 15 -17.14 -18.77 19.44
C THR A 15 -16.39 -20.02 19.87
N ASP A 16 -16.80 -20.68 20.96
CA ASP A 16 -16.13 -21.87 21.46
C ASP A 16 -16.43 -23.10 20.59
N SER A 17 -17.68 -23.25 20.13
CA SER A 17 -18.04 -24.27 19.13
C SER A 17 -17.24 -24.10 17.84
N MET A 18 -17.06 -22.84 17.38
CA MET A 18 -16.24 -22.54 16.22
C MET A 18 -14.75 -22.82 16.45
N LYS A 19 -14.21 -22.53 17.64
CA LYS A 19 -12.80 -22.84 17.96
C LYS A 19 -12.56 -24.35 17.98
N GLU A 20 -13.52 -25.13 18.46
CA GLU A 20 -13.43 -26.59 18.49
C GLU A 20 -13.52 -27.19 17.08
N ALA A 21 -14.49 -26.74 16.28
CA ALA A 21 -14.70 -27.27 14.93
C ALA A 21 -13.63 -26.79 13.92
N CYS A 22 -13.25 -25.51 13.97
CA CYS A 22 -12.39 -24.88 12.95
C CYS A 22 -10.94 -24.62 13.43
N GLY A 23 -10.65 -24.82 14.72
CA GLY A 23 -9.37 -24.47 15.32
C GLY A 23 -9.16 -22.95 15.47
N THR A 24 -8.01 -22.55 16.01
CA THR A 24 -7.60 -21.13 16.09
C THR A 24 -6.37 -20.87 15.24
N LYS A 25 -6.47 -19.89 14.33
CA LYS A 25 -5.31 -19.36 13.60
C LYS A 25 -4.84 -18.09 14.28
N LYS A 26 -3.59 -18.07 14.75
CA LYS A 26 -2.93 -16.81 15.12
C LYS A 26 -2.75 -15.99 13.86
N GLN A 27 -3.62 -15.00 13.66
CA GLN A 27 -3.32 -13.92 12.75
C GLN A 27 -2.22 -13.11 13.44
N GLY A 28 -0.96 -13.41 13.11
CA GLY A 28 0.15 -12.58 13.56
C GLY A 28 -0.17 -11.15 13.18
N VAL A 29 -0.27 -10.27 14.18
CA VAL A 29 -0.26 -8.83 13.90
C VAL A 29 1.00 -8.60 13.08
N PRO A 30 0.92 -8.04 11.87
CA PRO A 30 2.11 -7.68 11.13
C PRO A 30 2.90 -6.75 12.03
N THR A 31 3.95 -7.26 12.68
CA THR A 31 4.93 -6.42 13.33
C THR A 31 5.60 -5.70 12.18
N ARG A 32 5.11 -4.47 11.90
CA ARG A 32 5.75 -3.57 10.97
C ARG A 32 7.17 -3.42 11.50
N LYS A 33 8.12 -4.07 10.82
CA LYS A 33 9.54 -3.90 11.12
C LYS A 33 9.76 -2.40 11.06
N LEU A 34 10.14 -1.79 12.18
CA LEU A 34 10.48 -0.38 12.22
C LEU A 34 11.49 -0.14 11.10
N THR A 35 11.19 0.81 10.23
CA THR A 35 12.06 1.11 9.10
C THR A 35 13.46 1.39 9.63
N ALA A 36 14.50 0.75 9.10
CA ALA A 36 15.83 0.70 9.73
C ALA A 36 16.47 2.09 9.99
N TRP A 37 16.07 3.11 9.23
CA TRP A 37 16.49 4.49 9.45
C TRP A 37 15.71 5.21 10.57
N TRP A 38 14.56 4.70 11.01
CA TRP A 38 13.71 5.32 12.04
C TRP A 38 14.25 5.07 13.45
N LYS A 39 15.30 5.82 13.81
CA LYS A 39 15.95 5.79 15.13
C LYS A 39 15.29 6.76 16.12
N GLU A 40 15.49 6.52 17.42
CA GLU A 40 14.93 7.39 18.48
C GLU A 40 15.39 8.86 18.33
N GLU A 41 16.64 9.07 17.90
CA GLU A 41 17.17 10.42 17.60
C GLU A 41 16.30 11.19 16.58
N ILE A 42 15.84 10.53 15.51
CA ILE A 42 15.00 11.19 14.49
C ILE A 42 13.63 11.48 15.06
N LYS A 43 13.10 10.58 15.88
CA LYS A 43 11.82 10.75 16.55
C LYS A 43 11.86 11.96 17.48
N GLU A 44 12.92 12.13 18.27
CA GLU A 44 13.13 13.32 19.09
C GLU A 44 13.20 14.60 18.25
N VAL A 45 13.98 14.59 17.17
CA VAL A 45 14.11 15.76 16.29
C VAL A 45 12.77 16.14 15.64
N ILE A 46 11.98 15.15 15.21
CA ILE A 46 10.63 15.37 14.67
C ILE A 46 9.68 15.86 15.75
N GLN A 47 9.78 15.35 16.97
CA GLN A 47 8.99 15.83 18.11
C GLN A 47 9.31 17.29 18.44
N THR A 48 10.58 17.67 18.48
CA THR A 48 11.00 19.06 18.72
C THR A 48 10.50 20.00 17.64
N LYS A 49 10.61 19.61 16.35
CA LYS A 49 9.98 20.34 15.23
C LYS A 49 8.47 20.53 15.46
N LYS A 50 7.76 19.47 15.85
CA LYS A 50 6.30 19.52 16.09
C LYS A 50 5.95 20.41 17.29
N LYS A 51 6.73 20.38 18.36
CA LYS A 51 6.55 21.26 19.54
C LYS A 51 6.69 22.73 19.15
N LEU A 52 7.74 23.07 18.40
CA LEU A 52 7.97 24.44 17.93
C LEU A 52 6.91 24.91 16.94
N PHE A 53 6.43 24.03 16.04
CA PHE A 53 5.30 24.35 15.18
C PHE A 53 4.04 24.68 15.98
N LYS A 54 3.71 23.87 17.00
CA LYS A 54 2.55 24.15 17.88
C LYS A 54 2.72 25.46 18.65
N LYS A 55 3.95 25.81 19.05
CA LYS A 55 4.25 27.09 19.72
C LYS A 55 3.98 28.25 18.78
N TRP A 56 4.57 28.21 17.58
CA TRP A 56 4.38 29.24 16.55
C TRP A 56 2.92 29.40 16.13
N VAL A 57 2.17 28.31 15.96
CA VAL A 57 0.74 28.38 15.61
C VAL A 57 -0.07 29.13 16.67
N LYS A 58 0.32 29.04 17.95
CA LYS A 58 -0.35 29.74 19.05
C LYS A 58 0.08 31.19 19.17
N SER A 59 1.38 31.47 19.07
CA SER A 59 1.93 32.82 19.30
C SER A 59 1.85 33.72 18.07
N LYS A 60 1.94 33.14 16.85
CA LYS A 60 2.09 33.83 15.57
C LYS A 60 3.24 34.87 15.54
N SER A 61 4.23 34.73 16.42
CA SER A 61 5.40 35.62 16.47
C SER A 61 6.47 35.17 15.47
N GLU A 62 7.23 36.14 14.97
CA GLU A 62 8.32 35.92 14.01
C GLU A 62 9.49 35.15 14.64
N GLU A 63 9.79 35.39 15.92
CA GLU A 63 10.84 34.68 16.65
C GLU A 63 10.53 33.18 16.74
N ASP A 64 9.28 32.84 17.06
CA ASP A 64 8.83 31.44 17.11
C ASP A 64 8.80 30.80 15.72
N TYR A 65 8.54 31.59 14.66
CA TYR A 65 8.63 31.12 13.28
C TYR A 65 10.07 30.77 12.89
N ILE A 66 11.05 31.62 13.22
CA ILE A 66 12.47 31.38 12.97
C ILE A 66 12.93 30.08 13.65
N GLN A 67 12.56 29.90 14.92
CA GLN A 67 12.89 28.68 15.67
C GLN A 67 12.29 27.42 15.02
N TYR A 68 11.01 27.47 14.63
CA TYR A 68 10.39 26.38 13.88
C TYR A 68 11.09 26.12 12.54
N ARG A 69 11.44 27.16 11.78
CA ARG A 69 12.09 27.06 10.47
C ARG A 69 13.45 26.37 10.58
N LEU A 70 14.25 26.74 11.58
CA LEU A 70 15.54 26.09 11.88
C LEU A 70 15.35 24.61 12.25
N ALA A 71 14.43 24.31 13.16
CA ALA A 71 14.13 22.94 13.56
C ALA A 71 13.59 22.08 12.41
N ARG A 72 12.78 22.66 11.50
CA ARG A 72 12.29 21.99 10.28
C ARG A 72 13.44 21.63 9.35
N ARG A 73 14.36 22.57 9.09
CA ARG A 73 15.55 22.31 8.25
C ARG A 73 16.45 21.25 8.87
N TYR A 74 16.68 21.34 10.17
CA TYR A 74 17.48 20.36 10.91
C TYR A 74 16.86 18.96 10.84
N ALA A 75 15.54 18.84 11.07
CA ALA A 75 14.82 17.58 10.95
C ALA A 75 14.91 16.97 9.56
N LYS A 76 14.74 17.79 8.50
CA LYS A 76 14.89 17.33 7.12
C LYS A 76 16.31 16.79 6.87
N ARG A 77 17.34 17.52 7.31
CA ARG A 77 18.75 17.13 7.14
C ARG A 77 19.07 15.83 7.89
N LYS A 78 18.68 15.73 9.17
CA LYS A 78 18.91 14.53 9.98
C LYS A 78 18.19 13.31 9.44
N THR A 79 16.94 13.47 8.98
CA THR A 79 16.19 12.38 8.33
C THR A 79 16.91 11.90 7.08
N ARG A 80 17.33 12.82 6.19
CA ARG A 80 18.08 12.47 4.98
C ARG A 80 19.36 11.70 5.31
N LEU A 81 20.16 12.20 6.25
CA LEU A 81 21.42 11.56 6.65
C LEU A 81 21.19 10.15 7.22
N SER A 82 20.14 9.96 8.01
CA SER A 82 19.86 8.65 8.58
C SER A 82 19.33 7.66 7.53
N MET A 83 18.50 8.13 6.61
CA MET A 83 18.08 7.33 5.45
C MET A 83 19.29 6.90 4.62
N GLU A 84 20.18 7.84 4.29
CA GLU A 84 21.41 7.59 3.54
C GLU A 84 22.31 6.56 4.26
N ALA A 85 22.53 6.75 5.57
CA ALA A 85 23.30 5.80 6.37
C ALA A 85 22.66 4.40 6.43
N SER A 86 21.33 4.32 6.55
CA SER A 86 20.60 3.06 6.55
C SER A 86 20.67 2.36 5.20
N TRP A 87 20.57 3.10 4.10
CA TRP A 87 20.70 2.57 2.74
C TRP A 87 22.13 2.09 2.47
N LYS A 88 23.13 2.86 2.89
CA LYS A 88 24.53 2.45 2.80
C LYS A 88 24.79 1.14 3.54
N LYS A 89 24.37 1.05 4.80
CA LYS A 89 24.49 -0.17 5.60
C LYS A 89 23.75 -1.35 4.96
N TYR A 90 22.54 -1.12 4.47
CA TYR A 90 21.78 -2.16 3.78
C TYR A 90 22.47 -2.64 2.50
N GLY A 91 23.12 -1.74 1.74
CA GLY A 91 23.93 -2.10 0.58
C GLY A 91 25.17 -2.92 0.96
N GLU A 92 25.86 -2.56 2.04
CA GLU A 92 26.98 -3.33 2.60
C GLU A 92 26.53 -4.74 3.02
N ASP A 93 25.39 -4.83 3.73
CA ASP A 93 24.78 -6.10 4.13
C ASP A 93 24.41 -6.95 2.89
N LEU A 94 23.83 -6.34 1.85
CA LEU A 94 23.53 -7.03 0.59
C LEU A 94 24.79 -7.55 -0.12
N ASN A 95 25.87 -6.77 -0.13
CA ASN A 95 27.14 -7.19 -0.73
C ASN A 95 27.74 -8.39 0.03
N ALA A 96 27.69 -8.37 1.37
CA ALA A 96 28.10 -9.50 2.19
C ALA A 96 27.21 -10.74 1.96
N MET A 97 25.89 -10.56 1.83
CA MET A 97 24.96 -11.63 1.51
C MET A 97 25.22 -12.25 0.13
N CYS A 98 25.63 -11.46 -0.86
CA CYS A 98 25.99 -11.95 -2.18
C CYS A 98 27.10 -13.01 -2.11
N GLN A 99 28.10 -12.80 -1.25
CA GLN A 99 29.26 -13.69 -1.08
C GLN A 99 28.96 -14.90 -0.18
N THR A 100 28.04 -14.77 0.77
CA THR A 100 27.79 -15.79 1.81
C THR A 100 26.57 -16.67 1.53
N SER A 101 25.49 -16.08 1.00
CA SER A 101 24.22 -16.76 0.75
C SER A 101 23.51 -16.18 -0.48
N THR A 102 23.75 -16.80 -1.64
CA THR A 102 23.10 -16.45 -2.91
C THR A 102 21.57 -16.47 -2.79
N ARG A 103 21.00 -17.42 -2.04
CA ARG A 103 19.55 -17.54 -1.84
C ARG A 103 18.96 -16.34 -1.11
N ASP A 104 19.59 -15.89 -0.02
CA ASP A 104 19.05 -14.80 0.79
C ASP A 104 19.31 -13.43 0.15
N PHE A 105 20.38 -13.30 -0.63
CA PHE A 105 20.59 -12.18 -1.54
C PHE A 105 19.43 -12.03 -2.52
N TYR A 106 19.11 -13.07 -3.31
CA TYR A 106 18.03 -12.99 -4.29
C TYR A 106 16.65 -12.78 -3.65
N LYS A 107 16.39 -13.34 -2.45
CA LYS A 107 15.18 -13.02 -1.69
C LYS A 107 15.10 -11.53 -1.33
N SER A 108 16.20 -10.95 -0.88
CA SER A 108 16.27 -9.55 -0.47
C SER A 108 16.12 -8.61 -1.68
N VAL A 109 16.77 -8.92 -2.80
CA VAL A 109 16.60 -8.20 -4.08
C VAL A 109 15.16 -8.32 -4.59
N LYS A 110 14.55 -9.51 -4.53
CA LYS A 110 13.15 -9.72 -4.91
C LYS A 110 12.18 -8.92 -4.03
N ALA A 111 12.48 -8.75 -2.74
CA ALA A 111 11.70 -7.92 -1.83
C ALA A 111 11.91 -6.41 -2.07
N MET A 112 13.09 -6.00 -2.57
CA MET A 112 13.37 -4.62 -2.97
C MET A 112 12.64 -4.25 -4.26
N ARG A 113 12.41 -5.21 -5.17
CA ARG A 113 11.66 -5.00 -6.40
C ARG A 113 10.26 -4.53 -6.04
N VAL A 114 10.12 -3.21 -5.95
CA VAL A 114 8.83 -2.53 -5.90
C VAL A 114 8.12 -3.05 -7.14
N ARG A 115 7.02 -3.75 -6.93
CA ARG A 115 6.06 -3.99 -8.00
C ARG A 115 5.53 -2.61 -8.34
N ASP A 116 6.16 -1.93 -9.30
CA ASP A 116 5.78 -0.57 -9.71
C ASP A 116 4.29 -0.50 -10.08
N ASN A 117 3.69 -1.63 -10.46
CA ASN A 117 2.26 -1.86 -10.36
C ASN A 117 1.94 -3.06 -9.45
N PRO A 118 0.95 -2.97 -8.54
CA PRO A 118 0.33 -4.14 -7.93
C PRO A 118 -0.01 -5.16 -9.01
N PHE A 119 0.19 -6.45 -8.74
CA PHE A 119 -0.33 -7.49 -9.62
C PHE A 119 -1.85 -7.31 -9.68
N ASP A 120 -2.34 -6.88 -10.83
CA ASP A 120 -3.76 -6.71 -11.08
C ASP A 120 -4.28 -8.00 -11.74
N PRO A 121 -5.11 -8.80 -11.05
CA PRO A 121 -5.70 -10.00 -11.62
C PRO A 121 -6.52 -9.72 -12.88
N THR A 122 -6.96 -8.47 -13.11
CA THR A 122 -7.71 -8.09 -14.32
C THR A 122 -6.83 -8.03 -15.57
N SER A 123 -5.50 -8.00 -15.42
CA SER A 123 -4.59 -8.02 -16.57
C SER A 123 -4.36 -9.42 -17.15
N VAL A 124 -4.84 -10.48 -16.48
CA VAL A 124 -4.65 -11.86 -16.92
C VAL A 124 -5.99 -12.45 -17.33
N VAL A 125 -6.22 -12.47 -18.64
CA VAL A 125 -7.40 -13.11 -19.22
C VAL A 125 -7.07 -14.57 -19.54
N ASN A 126 -7.88 -15.50 -19.03
CA ASN A 126 -7.66 -16.93 -19.25
C ASN A 126 -8.49 -17.47 -20.41
N ASP A 127 -7.89 -18.39 -21.15
CA ASP A 127 -8.53 -19.27 -22.14
C ASP A 127 -9.62 -20.15 -21.48
N PRO A 128 -10.58 -20.76 -22.21
CA PRO A 128 -11.55 -21.69 -21.64
C PRO A 128 -10.93 -22.87 -20.88
N LYS A 129 -9.68 -23.24 -21.19
CA LYS A 129 -8.91 -24.28 -20.50
C LYS A 129 -8.22 -23.78 -19.21
N GLY A 130 -8.40 -22.51 -18.85
CA GLY A 130 -7.84 -21.90 -17.63
C GLY A 130 -6.37 -21.50 -17.73
N GLN A 131 -5.81 -21.39 -18.96
CA GLN A 131 -4.44 -20.93 -19.19
C GLN A 131 -4.41 -19.43 -19.50
N PRO A 132 -3.42 -18.67 -18.99
CA PRO A 132 -3.33 -17.23 -19.23
C PRO A 132 -2.99 -16.91 -20.69
N LEU A 133 -3.71 -15.97 -21.28
CA LEU A 133 -3.46 -15.42 -22.62
C LEU A 133 -2.51 -14.22 -22.50
N TYR A 134 -1.56 -14.14 -23.43
CA TYR A 134 -0.52 -13.09 -23.46
C TYR A 134 -0.54 -12.24 -24.73
N GLU A 135 -1.21 -12.70 -25.79
CA GLU A 135 -1.36 -11.96 -27.05
C GLU A 135 -2.62 -11.11 -27.03
N ASP A 136 -2.49 -9.84 -27.44
CA ASP A 136 -3.57 -8.85 -27.38
C ASP A 136 -4.80 -9.24 -28.20
N ASP A 137 -4.61 -9.89 -29.35
CA ASP A 137 -5.69 -10.36 -30.22
C ASP A 137 -6.51 -11.48 -29.55
N LEU A 138 -5.83 -12.41 -28.86
CA LEU A 138 -6.48 -13.50 -28.12
C LEU A 138 -7.22 -12.98 -26.89
N ILE A 139 -6.64 -12.00 -26.20
CA ILE A 139 -7.26 -11.33 -25.05
C ILE A 139 -8.55 -10.63 -25.48
N ARG A 140 -8.54 -9.92 -26.61
CA ARG A 140 -9.72 -9.24 -27.17
C ARG A 140 -10.82 -10.23 -27.53
N GLY A 141 -10.50 -11.29 -28.27
CA GLY A 141 -11.47 -12.32 -28.63
C GLY A 141 -12.08 -13.00 -27.40
N ARG A 142 -11.29 -13.21 -26.35
CA ARG A 142 -11.78 -13.79 -25.10
C ARG A 142 -12.70 -12.85 -24.33
N TRP A 143 -12.45 -11.54 -24.36
CA TRP A 143 -13.38 -10.54 -23.82
C TRP A 143 -14.70 -10.52 -24.59
N GLU A 144 -14.66 -10.57 -25.93
CA GLU A 144 -15.87 -10.68 -26.75
C GLU A 144 -16.72 -11.90 -26.35
N GLU A 145 -16.09 -13.07 -26.20
CA GLU A 145 -16.77 -14.27 -25.72
C GLU A 145 -17.42 -14.08 -24.35
N TYR A 146 -16.72 -13.44 -23.39
CA TYR A 146 -17.31 -13.14 -22.09
C TYR A 146 -18.50 -12.19 -22.20
N PHE A 147 -18.43 -11.17 -23.06
CA PHE A 147 -19.55 -10.25 -23.30
C PHE A 147 -20.76 -10.98 -23.89
N TYR A 148 -20.57 -11.87 -24.86
CA TYR A 148 -21.65 -12.69 -25.42
C TYR A 148 -22.25 -13.67 -24.40
N LEU A 149 -21.42 -14.29 -23.55
CA LEU A 149 -21.89 -15.19 -22.49
C LEU A 149 -22.66 -14.46 -21.38
N LEU A 150 -22.23 -13.24 -21.04
CA LEU A 150 -22.89 -12.39 -20.05
C LEU A 150 -24.19 -11.77 -20.59
N ASN A 151 -24.31 -11.62 -21.90
CA ASN A 151 -25.52 -11.12 -22.55
C ASN A 151 -26.15 -12.16 -23.50
N PRO A 152 -26.75 -13.23 -22.97
CA PRO A 152 -27.31 -14.33 -23.78
C PRO A 152 -28.59 -13.98 -24.54
N ALA A 153 -29.05 -12.73 -24.48
CA ALA A 153 -30.24 -12.26 -25.18
C ALA A 153 -29.94 -10.92 -25.89
N GLY A 154 -29.95 -10.94 -27.23
CA GLY A 154 -30.03 -9.72 -28.04
C GLY A 154 -31.37 -9.00 -27.82
N ILE A 155 -31.47 -8.27 -26.70
CA ILE A 155 -32.57 -7.38 -26.35
C ILE A 155 -31.85 -6.17 -25.73
N LEU A 156 -31.54 -5.08 -26.44
CA LEU A 156 -32.36 -4.36 -27.41
C LEU A 156 -31.46 -3.82 -28.53
N ASP A 157 -31.90 -4.03 -29.76
CA ASP A 157 -31.67 -3.08 -30.86
C ASP A 157 -32.37 -1.76 -30.49
N THR A 158 -31.71 -0.96 -29.65
CA THR A 158 -31.90 0.48 -29.64
C THR A 158 -30.60 1.05 -30.16
N GLY A 159 -30.65 1.54 -31.39
CA GLY A 159 -29.51 2.01 -32.18
C GLY A 159 -28.78 3.23 -31.60
N GLU A 160 -28.16 3.04 -30.45
CA GLU A 160 -27.07 3.88 -29.97
C GLU A 160 -25.82 3.01 -29.99
N GLY A 161 -25.02 3.18 -31.05
CA GLY A 161 -23.74 2.51 -31.18
C GLY A 161 -22.87 2.84 -29.96
N PHE A 162 -22.27 1.82 -29.37
CA PHE A 162 -21.20 1.99 -28.40
C PHE A 162 -20.02 2.66 -29.12
N ASP A 163 -19.84 3.96 -28.91
CA ASP A 163 -18.67 4.72 -29.35
C ASP A 163 -17.55 4.56 -28.30
N PRO A 164 -16.44 3.86 -28.62
CA PRO A 164 -15.34 3.68 -27.68
C PRO A 164 -14.45 4.93 -27.59
N SER A 165 -14.88 6.08 -28.12
CA SER A 165 -14.20 7.34 -27.90
C SER A 165 -14.28 7.71 -26.41
N GLN A 166 -13.24 7.34 -25.66
CA GLN A 166 -12.97 7.93 -24.36
C GLN A 166 -13.06 9.44 -24.50
N PRO A 167 -13.92 10.15 -23.74
CA PRO A 167 -13.77 11.59 -23.66
C PRO A 167 -12.37 11.86 -23.12
N ASP A 168 -11.62 12.73 -23.80
CA ASP A 168 -10.28 13.16 -23.39
C ASP A 168 -10.29 13.44 -21.89
N HIS A 169 -9.62 12.58 -21.13
CA HIS A 169 -9.40 12.81 -19.72
C HIS A 169 -8.40 13.97 -19.61
N GLN A 170 -8.90 15.20 -19.62
CA GLN A 170 -8.13 16.32 -19.12
C GLN A 170 -7.96 16.11 -17.63
N GLU A 171 -6.74 15.75 -17.23
CA GLU A 171 -6.35 15.77 -15.82
C GLU A 171 -6.64 17.18 -15.28
N PRO A 172 -7.46 17.33 -14.22
CA PRO A 172 -7.61 18.63 -13.59
C PRO A 172 -6.26 19.05 -13.03
N ASN A 173 -5.71 20.12 -13.61
CA ASN A 173 -4.45 20.74 -13.24
C ASN A 173 -4.57 21.35 -11.84
N THR A 174 -4.52 20.51 -10.80
CA THR A 174 -4.40 20.96 -9.42
C THR A 174 -2.92 21.01 -9.07
N LEU A 175 -2.32 22.19 -9.24
CA LEU A 175 -1.51 22.90 -8.25
C LEU A 175 -0.78 24.07 -8.92
N GLU A 176 -1.49 25.17 -9.16
CA GLU A 176 -0.91 26.49 -8.96
C GLU A 176 -1.58 27.10 -7.72
N SER A 177 -0.81 27.21 -6.65
CA SER A 177 -1.15 28.07 -5.52
C SER A 177 0.14 28.73 -5.06
N GLU A 178 0.13 30.04 -5.20
CA GLU A 178 1.09 31.04 -4.71
C GLU A 178 1.55 30.82 -3.26
#